data_AF-A0A6A4GNI7-F1
#
_entry.id   AF-A0A6A4GNI7-F1
#
_cell.length_a   1.000
_cell.length_b   1.000
_cell.length_c   1.000
_cell.angle_alpha   90.00
_cell.angle_beta   90.00
_cell.angle_gamma   90.00
#
_symmetry.space_group_name_H-M   'P 1'
#
loop_
_entity.id
_entity.type
_entity.pdbx_description
1 polymer ?
#
loop_
_entity_poly.entity_id
_entity_poly.type
_entity_poly.pdbx_seq_one_letter_code
_entity_poly.pdbx_strand_id
1 'polypeptide(L)'
;ILTYPAVTAGVLNITNTDYNRLLPNEFLNDTLIEFGLRLWLNELVAENPDLAGQIHIFNSFFYKKLNKKDLDEGYRSVQSWTSKVDIFDKKFIIVPINEK
;
A
#
# COMPACT_ATOMS: atom_id res chain seq x y z
N ILE A 1 8.53 -13.39 13.77
CA ILE A 1 7.80 -13.08 12.52
C ILE A 1 6.44 -12.54 12.94
N LEU A 2 6.17 -11.28 12.61
CA LEU A 2 4.88 -10.64 12.87
C LEU A 2 3.99 -10.81 11.63
N THR A 3 2.69 -11.00 11.86
CA THR A 3 1.70 -11.31 10.83
C THR A 3 0.57 -10.29 10.92
N TYR A 4 0.32 -9.51 9.87
CA TYR A 4 -0.63 -8.38 9.93
C TYR A 4 -1.51 -8.23 8.67
N PRO A 5 -2.84 -8.06 8.80
CA PRO A 5 -3.63 -8.25 10.02
C PRO A 5 -3.62 -9.72 10.46
N ALA A 6 -3.79 -9.97 11.76
CA ALA A 6 -3.53 -11.29 12.37
C ALA A 6 -4.52 -12.40 11.96
N VAL A 7 -5.66 -12.08 11.32
CA VAL A 7 -6.80 -13.02 11.20
C VAL A 7 -7.50 -13.02 9.83
N THR A 8 -7.05 -12.24 8.85
CA THR A 8 -7.79 -11.99 7.59
C THR A 8 -6.94 -12.20 6.34
N ALA A 9 -7.58 -12.48 5.20
CA ALA A 9 -6.92 -12.61 3.90
C ALA A 9 -6.12 -11.35 3.52
N GLY A 10 -4.97 -11.52 2.85
CA GLY A 10 -4.07 -10.42 2.49
C GLY A 10 -2.96 -10.15 3.51
N VAL A 11 -2.66 -11.12 4.37
CA VAL A 11 -1.64 -11.05 5.42
C VAL A 11 -0.25 -10.60 4.91
N LEU A 12 0.32 -9.60 5.58
CA LEU A 12 1.73 -9.23 5.49
C LEU A 12 2.54 -9.99 6.53
N ASN A 13 3.61 -10.63 6.08
CA ASN A 13 4.57 -11.31 6.94
C ASN A 13 5.79 -10.42 7.12
N ILE A 14 6.01 -9.96 8.36
CA ILE A 14 7.14 -9.12 8.73
C ILE A 14 8.18 -10.02 9.38
N THR A 15 9.29 -10.15 8.68
CA THR A 15 10.44 -10.96 9.07
C THR A 15 11.42 -10.14 9.93
N ASN A 16 12.40 -10.82 10.52
CA ASN A 16 13.49 -10.11 11.21
C ASN A 16 14.32 -9.26 10.25
N THR A 17 14.42 -9.66 8.97
CA THR A 17 15.09 -8.86 7.95
C THR A 17 14.35 -7.56 7.70
N ASP A 18 13.01 -7.59 7.62
CA ASP A 18 12.21 -6.38 7.53
C ASP A 18 12.40 -5.51 8.78
N TYR A 19 12.33 -6.10 9.98
CA TYR A 19 12.54 -5.38 11.23
C TYR A 19 13.89 -4.65 11.29
N ASN A 20 14.97 -5.28 10.82
CA ASN A 20 16.30 -4.66 10.80
C ASN A 20 16.36 -3.41 9.91
N ARG A 21 15.44 -3.24 8.95
CA ARG A 21 15.34 -2.03 8.11
C ARG A 21 14.79 -0.81 8.84
N LEU A 22 14.32 -0.98 10.09
CA LEU A 22 13.93 0.13 10.98
C LEU A 22 15.11 0.74 11.74
N LEU A 23 16.31 0.14 11.64
CA LEU A 23 17.49 0.62 12.34
C LEU A 23 17.99 1.96 11.77
N PRO A 24 18.74 2.76 12.55
CA PRO A 24 19.31 4.01 12.07
C PRO A 24 20.17 3.81 10.82
N ASN A 25 20.05 4.73 9.86
CA ASN A 25 20.76 4.73 8.57
C ASN A 25 20.36 3.61 7.59
N GLU A 26 19.27 2.89 7.85
CA GLU A 26 18.67 1.97 6.86
C GLU A 26 17.49 2.64 6.14
N PHE A 27 17.24 2.21 4.90
CA PHE A 27 16.02 2.60 4.18
C PHE A 27 14.87 1.64 4.51
N LEU A 28 13.66 2.15 4.67
CA LEU A 28 12.48 1.26 4.75
C LEU A 28 12.35 0.45 3.45
N ASN A 29 11.81 -0.75 3.56
CA ASN A 29 11.48 -1.58 2.40
C ASN A 29 9.97 -1.56 2.11
N ASP A 30 9.58 -2.12 0.97
CA ASP A 30 8.18 -2.15 0.52
C ASP A 30 7.24 -2.79 1.56
N THR A 31 7.67 -3.87 2.22
CA THR A 31 6.90 -4.56 3.27
C THR A 31 6.56 -3.62 4.43
N LEU A 32 7.55 -2.85 4.92
CA LEU A 32 7.35 -1.93 6.04
C LEU A 32 6.47 -0.74 5.67
N ILE A 33 6.64 -0.21 4.44
CA ILE A 33 5.78 0.88 3.94
C ILE A 33 4.33 0.39 3.84
N GLU A 34 4.11 -0.79 3.27
CA GLU A 34 2.77 -1.37 3.14
C GLU A 34 2.15 -1.66 4.52
N PHE A 35 2.95 -2.17 5.46
CA PHE A 35 2.52 -2.41 6.83
C PHE A 35 2.07 -1.12 7.52
N GLY A 36 2.89 -0.06 7.50
CA GLY A 36 2.59 1.20 8.17
C GLY A 36 1.32 1.86 7.64
N LEU A 37 1.14 1.89 6.32
CA LEU A 37 -0.05 2.45 5.69
C LEU A 37 -1.33 1.67 6.05
N ARG A 38 -1.25 0.34 6.10
CA ARG A 38 -2.38 -0.49 6.52
C ARG A 38 -2.67 -0.34 8.00
N LEU A 39 -1.65 -0.18 8.84
CA LEU A 39 -1.81 0.06 10.26
C LEU A 39 -2.60 1.35 10.50
N TRP A 40 -2.16 2.46 9.92
CA TRP A 40 -2.85 3.74 10.04
C TRP A 40 -4.26 3.73 9.45
N LEU A 41 -4.47 3.06 8.32
CA LEU A 41 -5.82 2.93 7.76
C LEU A 41 -6.73 2.15 8.71
N ASN A 42 -6.26 1.07 9.33
CA ASN A 42 -7.05 0.29 10.27
C ASN A 42 -7.34 1.03 11.57
N GLU A 43 -6.38 1.81 12.08
CA GLU A 43 -6.59 2.73 13.20
C GLU A 43 -7.67 3.76 12.85
N LEU A 44 -7.60 4.33 11.64
CA LEU A 44 -8.60 5.27 11.15
C LEU A 44 -9.98 4.64 10.95
N VAL A 45 -10.07 3.37 10.56
CA VAL A 45 -11.34 2.65 10.50
C VAL A 45 -11.99 2.56 11.89
N ALA A 46 -11.19 2.40 12.95
CA ALA A 46 -11.71 2.35 14.31
C ALA A 46 -12.14 3.73 14.83
N GLU A 47 -11.43 4.79 14.47
CA GLU A 47 -11.70 6.16 14.93
C GLU A 47 -12.77 6.89 14.09
N ASN A 48 -12.73 6.73 12.77
CA ASN A 48 -13.59 7.41 11.81
C ASN A 48 -13.82 6.55 10.55
N PRO A 49 -14.76 5.59 10.60
CA PRO A 49 -15.07 4.69 9.49
C PRO A 49 -15.46 5.41 8.20
N ASP A 50 -16.19 6.53 8.31
CA ASP A 50 -16.67 7.30 7.16
C ASP A 50 -15.50 7.92 6.40
N LEU A 51 -14.51 8.47 7.11
CA LEU A 51 -13.30 9.01 6.50
C LEU A 51 -12.44 7.89 5.91
N ALA A 52 -12.26 6.78 6.64
CA ALA A 52 -11.50 5.64 6.15
C ALA A 52 -12.07 5.08 4.83
N GLY A 53 -13.40 5.01 4.70
CA GLY A 53 -14.08 4.57 3.48
C GLY A 53 -13.82 5.48 2.26
N GLN A 54 -13.40 6.72 2.47
CA GLN A 54 -13.06 7.70 1.43
C GLN A 54 -11.59 7.65 0.99
N ILE A 55 -10.79 6.75 1.56
CA ILE A 55 -9.36 6.58 1.25
C ILE A 55 -9.15 5.26 0.49
N HIS A 56 -8.36 5.32 -0.57
CA HIS A 56 -7.80 4.13 -1.21
C HIS A 56 -6.27 4.20 -1.17
N ILE A 57 -5.64 3.09 -0.80
CA ILE A 57 -4.17 2.98 -0.71
C ILE A 57 -3.71 1.91 -1.68
N PHE A 58 -2.85 2.29 -2.62
CA PHE A 58 -2.11 1.34 -3.45
C PHE A 58 -0.85 0.85 -2.73
N ASN A 59 -0.40 -0.37 -3.02
CA ASN A 59 0.93 -0.80 -2.59
C ASN A 59 2.02 -0.09 -3.40
N SER A 60 3.27 -0.16 -2.94
CA SER A 60 4.41 0.53 -3.55
C SER A 60 4.76 0.06 -4.97
N PHE A 61 4.23 -1.07 -5.42
CA PHE A 61 4.46 -1.57 -6.77
C PHE A 61 3.55 -0.92 -7.83
N PHE A 62 2.44 -0.27 -7.43
CA PHE A 62 1.48 0.32 -8.37
C PHE A 62 2.14 1.34 -9.28
N TYR A 63 2.77 2.36 -8.70
CA TYR A 63 3.40 3.42 -9.48
C TYR A 63 4.53 2.89 -10.36
N LYS A 64 5.35 1.96 -9.83
CA LYS A 64 6.42 1.33 -10.60
C LYS A 64 5.92 0.59 -11.84
N LYS A 65 4.74 -0.04 -11.78
CA LYS A 65 4.12 -0.70 -12.93
C LYS A 65 3.45 0.27 -13.89
N LEU A 66 2.81 1.31 -13.36
CA LEU A 66 2.13 2.34 -14.15
C LEU A 66 3.13 3.22 -14.90
N ASN A 67 4.22 3.63 -14.27
CA ASN A 67 5.21 4.56 -14.80
C ASN A 67 6.16 3.88 -15.81
N LYS A 68 5.61 3.54 -16.97
CA LYS A 68 6.36 3.03 -18.13
C LYS A 68 6.50 4.12 -19.20
N LYS A 69 7.49 3.95 -20.07
CA LYS A 69 7.68 4.83 -21.24
C LYS A 69 6.46 4.82 -22.16
N ASP A 70 5.88 3.64 -22.37
CA ASP A 70 4.61 3.48 -23.07
C ASP A 70 3.46 3.58 -22.06
N LEU A 71 2.65 4.62 -22.19
CA LEU A 71 1.53 4.90 -21.29
C LEU A 71 0.41 3.85 -21.40
N ASP A 72 0.16 3.33 -22.60
CA ASP A 72 -0.88 2.31 -22.81
C ASP A 72 -0.44 0.98 -22.19
N GLU A 73 0.83 0.63 -22.33
CA GLU A 73 1.41 -0.54 -21.67
C GLU A 73 1.41 -0.39 -20.13
N GLY A 74 1.71 0.82 -19.65
CA GLY A 74 1.64 1.18 -18.23
C GLY A 74 0.24 0.95 -17.67
N TYR A 75 -0.77 1.56 -18.29
CA TYR A 75 -2.17 1.41 -17.90
C TYR A 75 -2.63 -0.05 -17.92
N ARG A 76 -2.39 -0.79 -19.02
CA ARG A 76 -2.79 -2.20 -19.14
C ARG A 76 -2.20 -3.08 -18.04
N SER A 77 -1.03 -2.72 -17.50
CA SER A 77 -0.37 -3.48 -16.44
C SER A 77 -1.02 -3.31 -15.06
N VAL A 78 -1.79 -2.23 -14.87
CA VAL A 78 -2.47 -1.91 -13.61
C VAL A 78 -4.00 -1.86 -13.71
N GLN A 79 -4.59 -1.96 -14.91
CA GLN A 79 -6.05 -1.84 -15.11
C GLN A 79 -6.88 -2.79 -14.22
N SER A 80 -6.36 -3.99 -13.91
CA SER A 80 -7.07 -4.95 -13.07
C SER A 80 -6.98 -4.65 -11.57
N TRP A 81 -6.11 -3.71 -11.16
CA TRP A 81 -5.86 -3.39 -9.76
C TRP A 81 -7.03 -2.65 -9.12
N THR A 82 -7.82 -1.94 -9.93
CA THR A 82 -9.05 -1.26 -9.50
C THR A 82 -10.30 -2.09 -9.82
N SER A 83 -10.17 -3.35 -10.26
CA SER A 83 -11.32 -4.18 -10.68
C SER A 83 -12.39 -4.41 -9.60
N LYS A 84 -12.04 -4.24 -8.33
CA LYS A 84 -12.94 -4.44 -7.17
C LYS A 84 -13.22 -3.16 -6.39
N VAL A 85 -12.74 -2.01 -6.86
CA VAL A 85 -12.86 -0.74 -6.16
C VAL A 85 -13.07 0.39 -7.14
N ASP A 86 -14.13 1.17 -6.94
CA ASP A 86 -14.25 2.45 -7.61
C ASP A 86 -13.35 3.46 -6.90
N ILE A 87 -12.29 3.88 -7.57
CA ILE A 87 -11.34 4.88 -7.05
C ILE A 87 -11.84 6.31 -7.25
N PHE A 88 -12.81 6.55 -8.14
CA PHE A 88 -13.37 7.88 -8.38
C PHE A 88 -14.35 8.29 -7.28
N ASP A 89 -14.92 7.32 -6.56
CA ASP A 89 -15.72 7.53 -5.35
C ASP A 89 -14.88 7.88 -4.12
N LYS A 90 -13.54 7.88 -4.24
CA LYS A 90 -12.62 8.15 -3.13
C LYS A 90 -12.19 9.61 -3.15
N LYS A 91 -12.10 10.22 -1.96
CA LYS A 91 -11.56 11.58 -1.82
C LYS A 91 -10.04 11.60 -1.80
N PHE A 92 -9.44 10.52 -1.31
CA PHE A 92 -7.99 10.41 -1.20
C PHE A 92 -7.51 9.11 -1.83
N ILE A 93 -6.52 9.24 -2.72
CA ILE A 93 -5.82 8.12 -3.33
C ILE A 93 -4.35 8.24 -2.92
N ILE A 94 -3.87 7.29 -2.14
CA ILE A 94 -2.49 7.27 -1.66
C ILE A 94 -1.69 6.32 -2.55
N VAL A 95 -0.64 6.86 -3.17
CA VAL A 95 0.28 6.12 -4.03
C VAL A 95 1.70 6.29 -3.48
N PRO A 96 2.27 5.27 -2.82
CA PRO A 96 3.65 5.31 -2.39
C PRO A 96 4.59 5.30 -3.60
N ILE A 97 5.55 6.22 -3.63
CA ILE A 97 6.54 6.33 -4.70
C ILE A 97 7.93 6.22 -4.09
N ASN A 98 8.76 5.35 -4.67
CA ASN A 98 10.16 5.20 -4.33
C ASN A 98 10.99 5.44 -5.59
N GLU A 99 11.58 6.63 -5.68
CA GLU A 99 12.45 7.06 -6.78
C GLU A 99 13.88 7.27 -6.25
N LYS A 100 14.86 7.10 -7.14
CA LYS A 100 16.29 7.24 -6.83
C LYS A 100 16.74 8.69 -6.88
#